data_AF-A0A2W6NJF6-F1
#
_entry.id   AF-A0A2W6NJF6-F1
#
_cell.length_a   1.000
_cell.length_b   1.000
_cell.length_c   1.000
_cell.angle_alpha   90.00
_cell.angle_beta   90.00
_cell.angle_gamma   90.00
#
_symmetry.space_group_name_H-M   'P 1'
#
loop_
_entity.id
_entity.type
_entity.pdbx_description
1 polymer ?
#
loop_
_entity_poly.entity_id
_entity_poly.type
_entity_poly.pdbx_seq_one_letter_code
_entity_poly.pdbx_strand_id
1 'polypeptide(L)'
;MKTRDPLAVSKRSAAVIHFMFLFYAIACIVPIILVFAISFSDETKVIANGYKLIPEQFSLTAYEFLFKDMDQIIHSYGISIIVTVVGTITSVALTALYAYPLSRRDLPYRGWFAFFIFFTMLFNGGLVPWYLVYVNVLDLKNSILALILPLLLSPFFVLVMRTFFANSIPVSILESARIDGAGELKTFLRIVLPLSLPVMATVALFSTLNYWNDWYLSMIFISDNRTISLQYLMYRTLLDIQYLTTNANVSSQISSQGAMPDLPNKTLQMAMAVVGIGPIVLAYPFFQRYFIKGLTVGAVKG
;
A
#
# COMPACT_ATOMS: atom_id res chain seq x y z
N MET A 1 28.06 34.45 31.63
CA MET A 1 26.81 33.76 32.01
C MET A 1 26.44 32.84 30.85
N LYS A 2 26.59 31.51 30.99
CA LYS A 2 26.28 30.57 29.90
C LYS A 2 24.77 30.59 29.67
N THR A 3 24.33 31.19 28.56
CA THR A 3 22.96 31.16 28.06
C THR A 3 22.57 29.71 27.81
N ARG A 4 21.90 29.08 28.79
CA ARG A 4 21.27 27.78 28.58
C ARG A 4 20.08 28.01 27.69
N ASP A 5 20.15 27.46 26.47
CA ASP A 5 19.06 27.42 25.53
C ASP A 5 17.81 26.82 26.21
N PRO A 6 16.68 27.55 26.29
CA PRO A 6 15.49 27.12 27.01
C PRO A 6 14.83 25.86 26.42
N LEU A 7 15.22 25.45 25.20
CA LEU A 7 14.77 24.23 24.54
C LEU A 7 15.75 23.05 24.69
N ALA A 8 16.89 23.25 25.37
CA ALA A 8 17.90 22.19 25.52
C ALA A 8 17.42 21.09 26.47
N VAL A 9 17.01 19.96 25.88
CA VAL A 9 16.67 18.73 26.61
C VAL A 9 17.86 18.30 27.47
N SER A 10 17.63 18.09 28.77
CA SER A 10 18.65 17.57 29.68
C SER A 10 19.24 16.26 29.14
N LYS A 11 20.55 16.04 29.29
CA LYS A 11 21.22 14.81 28.83
C LYS A 11 20.53 13.53 29.32
N ARG A 12 19.93 13.55 30.52
CA ARG A 12 19.15 12.45 31.07
C ARG A 12 17.82 12.25 30.34
N SER A 13 17.07 13.32 30.09
CA SER A 13 15.82 13.28 29.33
C SER A 13 16.05 12.83 27.88
N ALA A 14 17.14 13.29 27.25
CA ALA A 14 17.53 12.81 25.93
C ALA A 14 17.80 11.30 25.95
N ALA A 15 18.58 10.79 26.91
CA ALA A 15 18.85 9.36 27.02
C ALA A 15 17.57 8.50 27.18
N VAL A 16 16.60 8.97 27.97
CA VAL A 16 15.29 8.31 28.13
C VAL A 16 14.53 8.25 26.80
N ILE A 17 14.47 9.37 26.07
CA ILE A 17 13.80 9.43 24.76
C ILE A 17 14.47 8.49 23.75
N HIS A 18 15.81 8.46 23.71
CA HIS A 18 16.54 7.55 22.82
C HIS A 18 16.29 6.08 23.18
N PHE A 19 16.26 5.73 24.46
CA PHE A 19 15.96 4.38 24.90
C PHE A 19 14.52 3.97 24.53
N MET A 20 13.55 4.88 24.72
CA MET A 20 12.17 4.64 24.33
C MET A 20 12.03 4.40 22.82
N PHE A 21 12.69 5.21 21.99
CA PHE A 21 12.69 5.01 20.53
C PHE A 21 13.43 3.76 20.10
N LEU A 22 14.52 3.38 20.77
CA LEU A 22 15.22 2.13 20.52
C LEU A 22 14.31 0.93 20.83
N PHE A 23 13.64 0.94 21.97
CA PHE A 23 12.70 -0.11 22.35
C PHE A 23 11.56 -0.23 21.34
N TYR A 24 10.97 0.89 20.93
CA TYR A 24 9.92 0.92 19.92
C TYR A 24 10.40 0.37 18.57
N ALA A 25 11.61 0.74 18.13
CA ALA A 25 12.21 0.23 16.90
C ALA A 25 12.41 -1.30 16.95
N ILE A 26 12.91 -1.82 18.08
CA ILE A 26 13.05 -3.27 18.30
C ILE A 26 11.68 -3.95 18.25
N ALA A 27 10.67 -3.41 18.92
CA ALA A 27 9.32 -3.96 18.93
C ALA A 27 8.68 -4.03 17.53
N CYS A 28 9.02 -3.11 16.62
CA CYS A 28 8.57 -3.15 15.23
C CYS A 28 9.35 -4.15 14.36
N ILE A 29 10.64 -4.37 14.64
CA ILE A 29 11.51 -5.26 13.85
C ILE A 29 11.30 -6.73 14.23
N VAL A 30 11.08 -7.03 15.51
CA VAL A 30 10.94 -8.40 16.02
C VAL A 30 9.88 -9.22 15.26
N PRO A 31 8.65 -8.72 15.01
CA PRO A 31 7.65 -9.45 14.22
C PRO A 31 8.11 -9.77 12.80
N ILE A 32 8.85 -8.88 12.15
CA ILE A 32 9.35 -9.09 10.77
C ILE A 32 10.38 -10.23 10.77
N ILE A 33 11.30 -10.22 11.73
CA ILE A 33 12.28 -11.30 11.90
C ILE A 33 11.57 -12.61 12.19
N LEU A 34 10.52 -12.59 13.02
CA LEU A 34 9.75 -13.78 13.37
C LEU A 34 9.04 -14.38 12.15
N VAL A 35 8.39 -13.55 11.31
CA VAL A 35 7.76 -14.00 10.06
C VAL A 35 8.80 -14.66 9.16
N PHE A 36 9.97 -14.05 9.01
CA PHE A 36 11.07 -14.62 8.22
C PHE A 36 11.61 -15.92 8.82
N ALA A 37 11.76 -16.01 10.14
CA ALA A 37 12.21 -17.24 10.78
C ALA A 37 11.21 -18.39 10.60
N ILE A 38 9.92 -18.12 10.80
CA ILE A 38 8.86 -19.13 10.67
C ILE A 38 8.72 -19.60 9.23
N SER A 39 8.93 -18.73 8.22
CA SER A 39 8.82 -19.15 6.82
C SER A 39 9.86 -20.20 6.40
N PHE A 40 11.00 -20.28 7.10
CA PHE A 40 12.05 -21.29 6.90
C PHE A 40 12.02 -22.42 7.94
N SER A 41 10.98 -22.49 8.77
CA SER A 41 10.85 -23.52 9.82
C SER A 41 10.01 -24.71 9.35
N ASP A 42 10.25 -25.87 9.96
CA ASP A 42 9.38 -27.04 9.76
C ASP A 42 8.01 -26.87 10.42
N GLU A 43 6.93 -27.17 9.68
CA GLU A 43 5.54 -26.98 10.14
C GLU A 43 5.23 -27.81 11.41
N THR A 44 5.73 -29.04 11.50
CA THR A 44 5.43 -29.93 12.63
C THR A 44 6.02 -29.38 13.94
N LYS A 45 7.23 -28.81 13.85
CA LYS A 45 7.92 -28.17 14.98
C LYS A 45 7.25 -26.86 15.37
N VAL A 46 6.79 -26.08 14.39
CA VAL A 46 6.06 -24.83 14.64
C VAL A 46 4.74 -25.08 15.37
N ILE A 47 4.01 -26.14 14.99
CA ILE A 47 2.76 -26.52 15.67
C ILE A 47 3.04 -27.06 17.08
N ALA A 48 4.05 -27.90 17.25
CA ALA A 48 4.35 -28.56 18.52
C ALA A 48 4.98 -27.62 19.57
N ASN A 49 5.96 -26.81 19.16
CA ASN A 49 6.81 -26.02 20.06
C ASN A 49 6.53 -24.51 20.01
N GLY A 50 5.62 -24.07 19.13
CA GLY A 50 5.26 -22.68 18.94
C GLY A 50 6.28 -21.87 18.12
N TYR A 51 6.06 -20.56 18.07
CA TYR A 51 6.87 -19.62 17.29
C TYR A 51 8.19 -19.27 17.99
N LYS A 52 9.30 -19.42 17.28
CA LYS A 52 10.65 -19.11 17.76
C LYS A 52 11.37 -18.21 16.77
N LEU A 53 12.25 -17.35 17.29
CA LEU A 53 13.07 -16.44 16.49
C LEU A 53 14.14 -17.17 15.68
N ILE A 54 14.60 -18.33 16.18
CA ILE A 54 15.56 -19.19 15.49
C ILE A 54 14.82 -20.51 15.18
N PRO A 55 14.75 -20.92 13.91
CA PRO A 55 14.16 -22.21 13.53
C PRO A 55 14.87 -23.36 14.24
N GLU A 56 14.12 -24.27 14.85
CA GLU A 56 14.69 -25.49 15.41
C GLU A 56 15.13 -26.46 14.31
N GLN A 57 14.34 -26.51 13.24
CA GLN A 57 14.58 -27.31 12.07
C GLN A 57 14.30 -26.47 10.84
N PHE A 58 15.32 -26.34 9.98
CA PHE A 58 15.22 -25.61 8.73
C PHE A 58 14.49 -26.45 7.70
N SER A 59 13.48 -25.86 7.04
CA SER A 59 12.71 -26.49 5.97
C SER A 59 12.37 -25.48 4.88
N LEU A 60 12.46 -25.93 3.62
CA LEU A 60 12.08 -25.15 2.43
C LEU A 60 10.75 -25.61 1.82
N THR A 61 10.05 -26.55 2.45
CA THR A 61 8.83 -27.15 1.91
C THR A 61 7.75 -26.11 1.60
N ALA A 62 7.62 -25.06 2.42
CA ALA A 62 6.69 -23.97 2.16
C ALA A 62 7.01 -23.20 0.87
N TYR A 63 8.29 -22.96 0.58
CA TYR A 63 8.74 -22.28 -0.63
C TYR A 63 8.64 -23.20 -1.86
N GLU A 64 9.01 -24.47 -1.73
CA GLU A 64 8.86 -25.46 -2.80
C GLU A 64 7.39 -25.63 -3.21
N PHE A 65 6.49 -25.67 -2.22
CA PHE A 65 5.05 -25.70 -2.48
C PHE A 65 4.57 -24.43 -3.18
N LEU A 66 5.00 -23.26 -2.70
CA LEU A 66 4.63 -21.99 -3.29
C LEU A 66 5.10 -21.88 -4.74
N PHE A 67 6.36 -22.23 -5.02
CA PHE A 67 6.96 -22.13 -6.35
C PHE A 67 6.65 -23.30 -7.28
N LYS A 68 5.77 -24.23 -6.89
CA LYS A 68 5.32 -25.33 -7.76
C LYS A 68 4.70 -24.81 -9.07
N ASP A 69 3.95 -23.72 -8.99
CA ASP A 69 3.39 -23.01 -10.15
C ASP A 69 4.12 -21.68 -10.38
N MET A 70 5.45 -21.76 -10.57
CA MET A 70 6.31 -20.58 -10.71
C MET A 70 5.86 -19.62 -11.83
N ASP A 71 5.37 -20.15 -12.95
CA ASP A 71 4.87 -19.34 -14.07
C ASP A 71 3.69 -18.45 -13.65
N GLN A 72 2.78 -18.98 -12.85
CA GLN A 72 1.62 -18.24 -12.34
C GLN A 72 2.04 -17.15 -11.37
N ILE A 73 3.03 -17.42 -10.51
CA ILE A 73 3.57 -16.42 -9.58
C ILE A 73 4.22 -15.28 -10.35
N ILE A 74 5.11 -15.58 -11.30
CA ILE A 74 5.80 -14.57 -12.11
C ILE A 74 4.78 -13.70 -12.86
N HIS A 75 3.78 -14.32 -13.46
CA HIS A 75 2.71 -13.60 -14.16
C HIS A 75 1.93 -12.67 -13.21
N SER A 76 1.54 -13.19 -12.04
CA SER A 76 0.77 -12.42 -11.04
C SER A 76 1.58 -11.26 -10.45
N TYR A 77 2.91 -11.43 -10.30
CA TYR A 77 3.83 -10.35 -10.00
C TYR A 77 3.82 -9.27 -11.07
N GLY A 78 3.90 -9.66 -12.35
CA GLY A 78 3.83 -8.74 -13.47
C GLY A 78 2.54 -7.91 -13.45
N ILE A 79 1.39 -8.55 -13.24
CA ILE A 79 0.10 -7.86 -13.11
C ILE A 79 0.09 -6.91 -11.92
N SER A 80 0.51 -7.36 -10.73
CA SER A 80 0.56 -6.49 -9.53
C SER A 80 1.47 -5.28 -9.71
N ILE A 81 2.64 -5.44 -10.34
CA ILE A 81 3.56 -4.33 -10.62
C ILE A 81 2.92 -3.35 -11.60
N ILE A 82 2.33 -3.83 -12.69
CA ILE A 82 1.66 -2.98 -13.69
C ILE A 82 0.52 -2.19 -13.05
N VAL A 83 -0.37 -2.88 -12.34
CA VAL A 83 -1.51 -2.26 -11.63
C VAL A 83 -1.03 -1.22 -10.63
N THR A 84 0.01 -1.54 -9.86
CA THR A 84 0.55 -0.63 -8.84
C THR A 84 1.18 0.61 -9.46
N VAL A 85 2.03 0.46 -10.47
CA VAL A 85 2.73 1.58 -11.11
C VAL A 85 1.75 2.47 -11.88
N VAL A 86 0.95 1.88 -12.77
CA VAL A 86 -0.02 2.63 -13.60
C VAL A 86 -1.11 3.23 -12.71
N GLY A 87 -1.62 2.47 -11.75
CA GLY A 87 -2.63 2.92 -10.80
C GLY A 87 -2.13 4.06 -9.94
N THR A 88 -0.92 3.96 -9.38
CA THR A 88 -0.35 5.04 -8.55
C THR A 88 -0.16 6.32 -9.36
N ILE A 89 0.47 6.25 -10.54
CA ILE A 89 0.74 7.42 -11.37
C ILE A 89 -0.58 8.11 -11.76
N THR A 90 -1.55 7.33 -12.23
CA THR A 90 -2.86 7.84 -12.65
C THR A 90 -3.63 8.40 -11.47
N SER A 91 -3.60 7.72 -10.32
CA SER A 91 -4.25 8.16 -9.09
C SER A 91 -3.72 9.50 -8.60
N VAL A 92 -2.39 9.66 -8.52
CA VAL A 92 -1.74 10.91 -8.10
C VAL A 92 -2.05 12.03 -9.10
N ALA A 93 -1.99 11.74 -10.40
CA ALA A 93 -2.29 12.73 -11.44
C ALA A 93 -3.75 13.22 -11.36
N LEU A 94 -4.72 12.31 -11.26
CA LEU A 94 -6.13 12.65 -11.13
C LEU A 94 -6.42 13.39 -9.82
N THR A 95 -5.80 12.95 -8.72
CA THR A 95 -5.91 13.61 -7.42
C THR A 95 -5.43 15.06 -7.50
N ALA A 96 -4.28 15.29 -8.14
CA ALA A 96 -3.72 16.63 -8.31
C ALA A 96 -4.58 17.52 -9.23
N LEU A 97 -5.06 16.96 -10.34
CA LEU A 97 -5.93 17.66 -11.29
C LEU A 97 -7.26 18.08 -10.65
N TYR A 98 -7.81 17.26 -9.76
CA TYR A 98 -9.04 17.60 -9.04
C TYR A 98 -8.78 18.57 -7.88
N ALA A 99 -7.72 18.35 -7.11
CA ALA A 99 -7.40 19.14 -5.93
C ALA A 99 -6.99 20.58 -6.26
N TYR A 100 -6.33 20.83 -7.39
CA TYR A 100 -5.81 22.16 -7.74
C TYR A 100 -6.92 23.20 -7.94
N PRO A 101 -7.91 23.01 -8.84
CA PRO A 101 -9.03 23.94 -8.95
C PRO A 101 -9.79 24.09 -7.63
N LEU A 102 -9.92 23.02 -6.84
CA LEU A 102 -10.66 23.06 -5.58
C LEU A 102 -9.93 23.85 -4.47
N SER A 103 -8.63 24.05 -4.61
CA SER A 103 -7.82 24.89 -3.71
C SER A 103 -7.98 26.38 -4.00
N ARG A 104 -8.35 26.73 -5.24
CA ARG A 104 -8.52 28.09 -5.73
C ARG A 104 -9.78 28.73 -5.15
N ARG A 105 -9.66 29.95 -4.62
CA ARG A 105 -10.78 30.69 -4.03
C ARG A 105 -11.73 31.26 -5.09
N ASP A 106 -11.22 31.46 -6.30
CA ASP A 106 -11.91 32.00 -7.48
C ASP A 106 -12.72 30.94 -8.25
N LEU A 107 -12.62 29.65 -7.90
CA LEU A 107 -13.45 28.61 -8.53
C LEU A 107 -14.93 28.76 -8.09
N PRO A 108 -15.87 29.03 -9.01
CA PRO A 108 -17.28 29.04 -8.67
C PRO A 108 -17.72 27.65 -8.19
N TYR A 109 -18.61 27.60 -7.21
CA TYR A 109 -19.13 26.35 -6.63
C TYR A 109 -18.10 25.43 -5.95
N ARG A 110 -16.90 25.92 -5.61
CA ARG A 110 -15.86 25.11 -4.91
C ARG A 110 -16.38 24.39 -3.66
N GLY A 111 -17.32 24.99 -2.92
CA GLY A 111 -17.91 24.39 -1.73
C GLY A 111 -18.76 23.16 -2.07
N TRP A 112 -19.51 23.22 -3.16
CA TRP A 112 -20.33 22.11 -3.64
C TRP A 112 -19.46 20.94 -4.12
N PHE A 113 -18.43 21.19 -4.92
CA PHE A 113 -17.50 20.14 -5.36
C PHE A 113 -16.74 19.51 -4.18
N ALA A 114 -16.32 20.32 -3.20
CA ALA A 114 -15.67 19.82 -1.99
C ALA A 114 -16.63 18.97 -1.14
N PHE A 115 -17.88 19.40 -1.01
CA PHE A 115 -18.91 18.62 -0.31
C PHE A 115 -19.24 17.33 -1.06
N PHE A 116 -19.34 17.37 -2.40
CA PHE A 116 -19.65 16.21 -3.21
C PHE A 116 -18.62 15.09 -3.05
N ILE A 117 -17.32 15.41 -3.14
CA ILE A 117 -16.29 14.39 -2.93
C ILE A 117 -16.21 13.92 -1.47
N PHE A 118 -16.48 14.79 -0.51
CA PHE A 118 -16.57 14.41 0.89
C PHE A 118 -17.78 13.47 1.14
N PHE A 119 -18.90 13.72 0.48
CA PHE A 119 -20.10 12.91 0.57
C PHE A 119 -19.87 11.48 0.07
N THR A 120 -19.10 11.28 -1.02
CA THR A 120 -18.78 9.94 -1.52
C THR A 120 -17.87 9.13 -0.58
N MET A 121 -17.18 9.80 0.34
CA MET A 121 -16.44 9.13 1.41
C MET A 121 -17.37 8.60 2.52
N LEU A 122 -18.48 9.29 2.77
CA LEU A 122 -19.46 8.96 3.81
C LEU A 122 -20.52 7.97 3.31
N PHE A 123 -20.90 8.06 2.04
CA PHE A 123 -21.97 7.29 1.42
C PHE A 123 -21.44 6.50 0.22
N ASN A 124 -21.76 5.21 0.19
CA ASN A 124 -21.42 4.32 -0.90
C ASN A 124 -22.65 3.50 -1.31
N GLY A 125 -22.78 3.16 -2.61
CA GLY A 125 -23.89 2.38 -3.15
C GLY A 125 -23.94 0.91 -2.70
N GLY A 126 -22.96 0.45 -1.92
CA GLY A 126 -22.84 -0.93 -1.49
C GLY A 126 -22.19 -1.83 -2.55
N LEU A 127 -21.83 -3.04 -2.14
CA LEU A 127 -21.05 -3.98 -2.95
C LEU A 127 -21.77 -4.40 -4.24
N VAL A 128 -23.06 -4.74 -4.15
CA VAL A 128 -23.79 -5.28 -5.31
C VAL A 128 -23.99 -4.22 -6.39
N PRO A 129 -24.52 -3.01 -6.12
CA PRO A 129 -24.63 -1.96 -7.13
C PRO A 129 -23.27 -1.54 -7.67
N TRP A 130 -22.26 -1.46 -6.81
CA TRP A 130 -20.88 -1.18 -7.24
C TRP A 130 -20.38 -2.26 -8.22
N TYR A 131 -20.51 -3.54 -7.90
CA TYR A 131 -20.12 -4.63 -8.80
C TYR A 131 -20.86 -4.56 -10.15
N LEU A 132 -22.18 -4.37 -10.12
CA LEU A 132 -23.00 -4.31 -11.35
C LEU A 132 -22.59 -3.17 -12.26
N VAL A 133 -22.19 -2.01 -11.73
CA VAL A 133 -21.69 -0.90 -12.56
C VAL A 133 -20.41 -1.30 -13.29
N TYR A 134 -19.43 -1.89 -12.59
CA TYR A 134 -18.14 -2.22 -13.21
C TYR A 134 -18.24 -3.40 -14.18
N VAL A 135 -19.10 -4.38 -13.91
CA VAL A 135 -19.22 -5.58 -14.74
C VAL A 135 -20.27 -5.43 -15.84
N ASN A 136 -21.47 -4.91 -15.53
CA ASN A 136 -22.56 -4.89 -16.52
C ASN A 136 -22.62 -3.59 -17.32
N VAL A 137 -22.17 -2.45 -16.76
CA VAL A 137 -22.22 -1.15 -17.45
C VAL A 137 -20.90 -0.84 -18.14
N LEU A 138 -19.78 -1.06 -17.44
CA LEU A 138 -18.44 -0.75 -17.95
C LEU A 138 -17.73 -1.96 -18.61
N ASP A 139 -18.28 -3.16 -18.49
CA ASP A 139 -17.74 -4.41 -19.05
C ASP A 139 -16.26 -4.68 -18.70
N LEU A 140 -15.91 -4.44 -17.43
CA LEU A 140 -14.51 -4.54 -16.96
C LEU A 140 -14.16 -5.92 -16.38
N LYS A 141 -15.04 -6.91 -16.47
CA LYS A 141 -14.78 -8.24 -15.90
C LYS A 141 -13.54 -8.88 -16.53
N ASN A 142 -12.71 -9.54 -15.71
CA ASN A 142 -11.44 -10.15 -16.13
C ASN A 142 -10.41 -9.18 -16.74
N SER A 143 -10.58 -7.86 -16.59
CA SER A 143 -9.68 -6.85 -17.15
C SER A 143 -8.76 -6.24 -16.09
N ILE A 144 -7.54 -5.87 -16.49
CA ILE A 144 -6.60 -5.11 -15.64
C ILE A 144 -7.20 -3.78 -15.19
N LEU A 145 -8.07 -3.18 -16.03
CA LEU A 145 -8.74 -1.93 -15.69
C LEU A 145 -9.67 -2.06 -14.48
N ALA A 146 -10.27 -3.24 -14.23
CA ALA A 146 -11.06 -3.48 -13.03
C ALA A 146 -10.23 -3.45 -11.74
N LEU A 147 -8.91 -3.67 -11.84
CA LEU A 147 -7.98 -3.60 -10.71
C LEU A 147 -7.46 -2.18 -10.48
N ILE A 148 -7.52 -1.32 -11.50
CA ILE A 148 -7.01 0.06 -11.42
C ILE A 148 -8.13 1.03 -11.04
N LEU A 149 -9.23 1.01 -11.79
CA LEU A 149 -10.25 2.05 -11.80
C LEU A 149 -10.89 2.30 -10.44
N PRO A 150 -11.26 1.28 -9.64
CA PRO A 150 -11.93 1.53 -8.36
C PRO A 150 -11.09 2.26 -7.32
N LEU A 151 -9.76 2.13 -7.36
CA LEU A 151 -8.84 2.75 -6.40
C LEU A 151 -8.23 4.06 -6.91
N LEU A 152 -8.61 4.53 -8.11
CA LEU A 152 -7.99 5.70 -8.76
C LEU A 152 -8.11 6.97 -7.92
N LEU A 153 -9.28 7.22 -7.33
CA LEU A 153 -9.55 8.45 -6.61
C LEU A 153 -9.98 8.15 -5.18
N SER A 154 -9.15 8.59 -4.23
CA SER A 154 -9.50 8.63 -2.81
C SER A 154 -9.94 10.05 -2.44
N PRO A 155 -11.18 10.25 -1.97
CA PRO A 155 -11.64 11.54 -1.45
C PRO A 155 -10.70 12.15 -0.41
N PHE A 156 -10.15 11.30 0.46
CA PHE A 156 -9.20 11.71 1.49
C PHE A 156 -7.93 12.32 0.89
N PHE A 157 -7.31 11.67 -0.10
CA PHE A 157 -6.09 12.20 -0.74
C PHE A 157 -6.35 13.49 -1.51
N VAL A 158 -7.52 13.64 -2.12
CA VAL A 158 -7.92 14.90 -2.75
C VAL A 158 -8.01 16.03 -1.73
N LEU A 159 -8.64 15.80 -0.58
CA LEU A 159 -8.77 16.82 0.47
C LEU A 159 -7.41 17.19 1.09
N VAL A 160 -6.53 16.21 1.29
CA VAL A 160 -5.15 16.44 1.74
C VAL A 160 -4.39 17.29 0.74
N MET A 161 -4.39 16.92 -0.54
CA MET A 161 -3.65 17.64 -1.58
C MET A 161 -4.22 19.04 -1.82
N ARG A 162 -5.54 19.20 -1.78
CA ARG A 162 -6.21 20.51 -1.83
C ARG A 162 -5.78 21.41 -0.69
N THR A 163 -5.73 20.89 0.54
CA THR A 163 -5.33 21.65 1.73
C THR A 163 -3.87 22.07 1.64
N PHE A 164 -3.01 21.18 1.13
CA PHE A 164 -1.61 21.52 0.87
C PHE A 164 -1.49 22.65 -0.17
N PHE A 165 -2.18 22.54 -1.31
CA PHE A 165 -2.15 23.58 -2.34
C PHE A 165 -2.66 24.93 -1.81
N ALA A 166 -3.75 24.94 -1.05
CA ALA A 166 -4.35 26.16 -0.53
C ALA A 166 -3.48 26.87 0.52
N ASN A 167 -2.72 26.13 1.33
CA ASN A 167 -1.98 26.67 2.47
C ASN A 167 -0.48 26.84 2.21
N SER A 168 0.09 26.03 1.32
CA SER A 168 1.55 25.99 1.10
C SER A 168 2.00 26.76 -0.13
N ILE A 169 1.10 27.03 -1.08
CA ILE A 169 1.42 27.76 -2.31
C ILE A 169 0.99 29.22 -2.13
N PRO A 170 1.94 30.18 -2.06
CA PRO A 170 1.61 31.59 -1.91
C PRO A 170 0.82 32.09 -3.12
N VAL A 171 -0.26 32.83 -2.85
CA VAL A 171 -1.10 33.45 -3.89
C VAL A 171 -0.28 34.40 -4.76
N SER A 172 0.73 35.08 -4.18
CA SER A 172 1.62 35.98 -4.91
C SER A 172 2.32 35.32 -6.09
N ILE A 173 2.75 34.05 -5.94
CA ILE A 173 3.41 33.30 -7.03
C ILE A 173 2.42 33.03 -8.18
N LEU A 174 1.16 32.74 -7.86
CA LEU A 174 0.11 32.51 -8.86
C LEU A 174 -0.26 33.81 -9.58
N GLU A 175 -0.33 34.92 -8.86
CA GLU A 175 -0.57 36.26 -9.42
C GLU A 175 0.57 36.70 -10.33
N SER A 176 1.83 36.54 -9.91
CA SER A 176 2.99 36.82 -10.75
C SER A 176 2.96 36.00 -12.05
N ALA A 177 2.67 34.70 -11.96
CA ALA A 177 2.56 33.85 -13.15
C ALA A 177 1.45 34.33 -14.10
N ARG A 178 0.33 34.84 -13.57
CA ARG A 178 -0.77 35.41 -14.36
C ARG A 178 -0.38 36.74 -15.02
N ILE A 179 0.37 37.60 -14.32
CA ILE A 179 0.92 38.86 -14.87
C ILE A 179 1.88 38.54 -16.02
N ASP A 180 2.69 37.48 -15.89
CA ASP A 180 3.60 36.98 -16.94
C ASP A 180 2.87 36.24 -18.09
N GLY A 181 1.53 36.27 -18.11
CA GLY A 181 0.71 35.65 -19.16
C GLY A 181 0.68 34.12 -19.15
N ALA A 182 1.07 33.47 -18.04
CA ALA A 182 0.96 32.02 -17.94
C ALA A 182 -0.50 31.57 -17.76
N GLY A 183 -0.98 30.73 -18.68
CA GLY A 183 -2.29 30.08 -18.56
C GLY A 183 -2.33 29.06 -17.41
N GLU A 184 -3.53 28.73 -16.93
CA GLU A 184 -3.74 27.90 -15.73
C GLU A 184 -3.07 26.52 -15.80
N LEU A 185 -3.12 25.84 -16.95
CA LEU A 185 -2.45 24.55 -17.13
C LEU A 185 -0.92 24.67 -17.04
N LYS A 186 -0.35 25.77 -17.58
CA LYS A 186 1.08 26.04 -17.51
C LYS A 186 1.50 26.36 -16.07
N THR A 187 0.72 27.18 -15.36
CA THR A 187 0.90 27.48 -13.93
C THR A 187 0.84 26.20 -13.10
N PHE A 188 -0.14 25.33 -13.35
CA PHE A 188 -0.27 24.05 -12.67
C PHE A 188 0.97 23.16 -12.89
N LEU A 189 1.33 22.91 -14.15
CA LEU A 189 2.42 21.97 -14.48
C LEU A 189 3.81 22.48 -14.09
N ARG A 190 4.08 23.77 -14.26
CA ARG A 190 5.44 24.33 -14.07
C ARG A 190 5.70 24.93 -12.70
N ILE A 191 4.66 25.27 -11.94
CA ILE A 191 4.82 25.95 -10.65
C ILE A 191 4.20 25.11 -9.53
N VAL A 192 2.93 24.77 -9.65
CA VAL A 192 2.18 24.09 -8.58
C VAL A 192 2.70 22.67 -8.36
N LEU A 193 2.85 21.86 -9.41
CA LEU A 193 3.31 20.48 -9.28
C LEU A 193 4.73 20.37 -8.68
N PRO A 194 5.75 21.11 -9.15
CA PRO A 194 7.09 21.04 -8.54
C PRO A 194 7.13 21.47 -7.07
N LEU A 195 6.36 22.50 -6.70
CA LEU A 195 6.24 22.94 -5.29
C LEU A 195 5.52 21.91 -4.41
N SER A 196 4.78 20.99 -5.03
CA SER A 196 3.93 20.01 -4.36
C SER A 196 4.49 18.60 -4.34
N LEU A 197 5.75 18.43 -4.73
CA LEU A 197 6.45 17.15 -4.64
C LEU A 197 6.32 16.46 -3.26
N PRO A 198 6.38 17.16 -2.10
CA PRO A 198 6.22 16.51 -0.80
C PRO A 198 4.85 15.85 -0.59
N VAL A 199 3.76 16.55 -0.93
CA VAL A 199 2.41 15.99 -0.79
C VAL A 199 2.13 14.92 -1.85
N MET A 200 2.62 15.11 -3.07
CA MET A 200 2.49 14.11 -4.14
C MET A 200 3.23 12.82 -3.81
N ALA A 201 4.44 12.90 -3.23
CA ALA A 201 5.18 11.72 -2.78
C ALA A 201 4.44 10.97 -1.66
N THR A 202 3.78 11.70 -0.77
CA THR A 202 2.97 11.11 0.31
C THR A 202 1.77 10.36 -0.28
N VAL A 203 0.99 11.01 -1.17
CA VAL A 203 -0.15 10.36 -1.84
C VAL A 203 0.32 9.19 -2.70
N ALA A 204 1.43 9.32 -3.43
CA ALA A 204 2.00 8.26 -4.23
C ALA A 204 2.36 7.03 -3.38
N LEU A 205 3.04 7.22 -2.24
CA LEU A 205 3.38 6.11 -1.34
C LEU A 205 2.13 5.36 -0.89
N PHE A 206 1.13 6.08 -0.36
CA PHE A 206 -0.07 5.43 0.15
C PHE A 206 -0.90 4.78 -0.96
N SER A 207 -0.99 5.38 -2.16
CA SER A 207 -1.62 4.75 -3.31
C SER A 207 -0.86 3.50 -3.76
N THR A 208 0.48 3.53 -3.79
CA THR A 208 1.33 2.35 -4.09
C THR A 208 1.06 1.22 -3.11
N LEU A 209 1.04 1.52 -1.81
CA LEU A 209 0.73 0.52 -0.78
C LEU A 209 -0.69 -0.02 -0.95
N ASN A 210 -1.67 0.83 -1.30
CA ASN A 210 -3.04 0.39 -1.49
C ASN A 210 -3.17 -0.58 -2.67
N TYR A 211 -2.62 -0.22 -3.85
CA TYR A 211 -2.62 -1.11 -5.01
C TYR A 211 -1.81 -2.38 -4.78
N TRP A 212 -0.65 -2.30 -4.11
CA TRP A 212 0.20 -3.46 -3.87
C TRP A 212 -0.45 -4.49 -2.95
N ASN A 213 -1.20 -4.02 -1.94
CA ASN A 213 -1.83 -4.89 -0.95
C ASN A 213 -3.25 -5.31 -1.37
N ASP A 214 -3.76 -4.85 -2.51
CA ASP A 214 -5.11 -5.21 -2.95
C ASP A 214 -5.17 -6.65 -3.48
N TRP A 215 -5.89 -7.48 -2.72
CA TRP A 215 -6.35 -8.80 -3.13
C TRP A 215 -7.84 -8.80 -3.50
N TYR A 216 -8.57 -7.78 -3.05
CA TYR A 216 -10.03 -7.79 -3.04
C TYR A 216 -10.63 -7.53 -4.42
N LEU A 217 -10.07 -6.59 -5.20
CA LEU A 217 -10.58 -6.34 -6.55
C LEU A 217 -10.38 -7.53 -7.46
N SER A 218 -9.25 -8.23 -7.32
CA SER A 218 -9.02 -9.49 -8.05
C SER A 218 -10.02 -10.57 -7.65
N MET A 219 -10.31 -10.73 -6.36
CA MET A 219 -11.33 -11.70 -5.90
C MET A 219 -12.71 -11.43 -6.51
N ILE A 220 -13.11 -10.17 -6.60
CA ILE A 220 -14.45 -9.78 -7.03
C ILE A 220 -14.60 -9.77 -8.56
N PHE A 221 -13.62 -9.22 -9.28
CA PHE A 221 -13.75 -8.93 -10.72
C PHE A 221 -13.06 -9.93 -11.64
N ILE A 222 -12.16 -10.75 -11.11
CA ILE A 222 -11.32 -11.66 -11.90
C ILE A 222 -11.68 -13.11 -11.62
N SER A 223 -12.07 -13.82 -12.67
CA SER A 223 -12.32 -15.26 -12.68
C SER A 223 -11.25 -16.03 -13.49
N ASP A 224 -10.56 -15.38 -14.42
CA ASP A 224 -9.46 -15.98 -15.18
C ASP A 224 -8.15 -15.97 -14.37
N ASN A 225 -7.36 -17.04 -14.47
CA ASN A 225 -6.07 -17.15 -13.81
C ASN A 225 -5.03 -16.18 -14.40
N ARG A 226 -5.24 -15.68 -15.62
CA ARG A 226 -4.28 -14.78 -16.27
C ARG A 226 -4.21 -13.41 -15.60
N THR A 227 -5.33 -12.84 -15.15
CA THR A 227 -5.37 -11.44 -14.69
C THR A 227 -5.42 -11.28 -13.17
N ILE A 228 -5.01 -12.30 -12.41
CA ILE A 228 -5.00 -12.23 -10.95
C ILE A 228 -3.81 -11.43 -10.40
N SER A 229 -4.05 -10.67 -9.33
CA SER A 229 -2.97 -10.03 -8.56
C SER A 229 -2.21 -11.05 -7.71
N LEU A 230 -0.95 -10.74 -7.40
CA LEU A 230 -0.13 -11.55 -6.51
C LEU A 230 -0.79 -11.77 -5.14
N GLN A 231 -1.31 -10.70 -4.53
CA GLN A 231 -1.93 -10.80 -3.20
C GLN A 231 -3.15 -11.71 -3.22
N TYR A 232 -3.94 -11.66 -4.28
CA TYR A 232 -5.08 -12.56 -4.44
C TYR A 232 -4.65 -14.01 -4.68
N LEU A 233 -3.59 -14.25 -5.47
CA LEU A 233 -3.03 -15.58 -5.63
C LEU A 233 -2.62 -16.17 -4.27
N MET A 234 -1.89 -15.40 -3.46
CA MET A 234 -1.48 -15.83 -2.11
C MET A 234 -2.70 -16.12 -1.22
N TYR A 235 -3.70 -15.23 -1.24
CA TYR A 235 -4.93 -15.40 -0.47
C TYR A 235 -5.71 -16.65 -0.90
N ARG A 236 -5.84 -16.90 -2.20
CA ARG A 236 -6.53 -18.09 -2.75
C ARG A 236 -5.82 -19.38 -2.35
N THR A 237 -4.49 -19.43 -2.51
CA THR A 237 -3.69 -20.60 -2.10
C THR A 237 -3.84 -20.91 -0.60
N LEU A 238 -3.92 -19.88 0.25
CA LEU A 238 -4.20 -20.06 1.68
C LEU A 238 -5.56 -20.70 1.93
N LEU A 239 -6.61 -20.21 1.25
CA LEU A 239 -7.97 -20.76 1.38
C LEU A 239 -8.06 -22.20 0.89
N ASP A 240 -7.41 -22.51 -0.24
CA ASP A 240 -7.38 -23.86 -0.80
C ASP A 240 -6.74 -24.85 0.19
N ILE A 241 -5.63 -24.47 0.83
CA ILE A 241 -4.99 -25.31 1.85
C ILE A 241 -5.87 -25.47 3.08
N GLN A 242 -6.45 -24.38 3.58
CA GLN A 242 -7.34 -24.44 4.73
C GLN A 242 -8.52 -25.38 4.47
N TYR A 243 -9.04 -25.38 3.24
CA TYR A 243 -10.08 -26.31 2.81
C TYR A 243 -9.59 -27.76 2.83
N LEU A 244 -8.39 -28.05 2.31
CA LEU A 244 -7.80 -29.40 2.32
C LEU A 244 -7.53 -29.93 3.73
N THR A 245 -7.09 -29.06 4.66
CA THR A 245 -6.78 -29.47 6.04
C THR A 245 -8.01 -29.60 6.93
N THR A 246 -9.07 -28.82 6.68
CA THR A 246 -10.28 -28.81 7.54
C THR A 246 -11.26 -29.92 7.17
N ASN A 247 -11.30 -30.34 5.90
CA ASN A 247 -12.20 -31.40 5.46
C ASN A 247 -11.62 -32.79 5.79
N ALA A 248 -12.14 -33.41 6.84
CA ALA A 248 -11.72 -34.73 7.33
C ALA A 248 -11.75 -35.84 6.26
N ASN A 249 -12.69 -35.77 5.31
CA ASN A 249 -12.81 -36.73 4.20
C ASN A 249 -11.71 -36.57 3.15
N VAL A 250 -11.18 -35.36 2.95
CA VAL A 250 -10.15 -35.06 1.95
C VAL A 250 -8.76 -35.28 2.55
N SER A 251 -8.55 -34.85 3.79
CA SER A 251 -7.31 -35.09 4.53
C SER A 251 -7.02 -36.59 4.71
N SER A 252 -8.02 -37.40 5.08
CA SER A 252 -7.85 -38.86 5.22
C SER A 252 -7.54 -39.58 3.89
N GLN A 253 -8.04 -39.10 2.75
CA GLN A 253 -7.70 -39.64 1.43
C GLN A 253 -6.25 -39.28 1.01
N ILE A 254 -5.80 -38.05 1.29
CA ILE A 254 -4.42 -37.61 0.98
C ILE A 254 -3.40 -38.41 1.80
N SER A 255 -3.68 -38.65 3.09
CA SER A 255 -2.83 -39.49 3.96
C SER A 255 -2.71 -40.94 3.47
N SER A 256 -3.74 -41.47 2.79
CA SER A 256 -3.78 -42.86 2.30
C SER A 256 -2.98 -43.09 1.00
N GLN A 257 -2.64 -42.02 0.25
CA GLN A 257 -1.90 -42.10 -1.02
C GLN A 257 -0.39 -41.83 -0.89
N GLY A 258 0.15 -41.72 0.34
CA GLY A 258 1.57 -41.43 0.55
C GLY A 258 2.01 -40.03 0.10
N ALA A 259 1.05 -39.14 -0.20
CA ALA A 259 1.31 -37.75 -0.53
C ALA A 259 1.41 -36.92 0.76
N MET A 260 2.60 -36.36 0.98
CA MET A 260 3.02 -35.38 2.02
C MET A 260 2.18 -35.36 3.32
N PRO A 261 2.69 -35.95 4.42
CA PRO A 261 2.02 -35.93 5.73
C PRO A 261 1.78 -34.52 6.30
N ASP A 262 2.54 -33.52 5.85
CA ASP A 262 2.56 -32.20 6.46
C ASP A 262 2.34 -31.11 5.40
N LEU A 263 1.07 -30.81 5.10
CA LEU A 263 0.71 -29.63 4.33
C LEU A 263 1.07 -28.37 5.15
N PRO A 264 2.03 -27.54 4.70
CA PRO A 264 2.43 -26.36 5.44
C PRO A 264 1.28 -25.34 5.42
N ASN A 265 0.69 -25.04 6.60
CA ASN A 265 -0.36 -24.03 6.71
C ASN A 265 0.24 -22.73 7.26
N LYS A 266 0.86 -22.79 8.45
CA LYS A 266 1.42 -21.61 9.12
C LYS A 266 2.71 -21.14 8.46
N THR A 267 3.62 -22.05 8.17
CA THR A 267 4.90 -21.78 7.50
C THR A 267 4.67 -21.22 6.09
N LEU A 268 3.68 -21.74 5.35
CA LEU A 268 3.30 -21.20 4.04
C LEU A 268 2.70 -19.80 4.15
N GLN A 269 1.81 -19.55 5.12
CA GLN A 269 1.27 -18.20 5.35
C GLN A 269 2.41 -17.18 5.55
N MET A 270 3.44 -17.54 6.32
CA MET A 270 4.61 -16.69 6.53
C MET A 270 5.49 -16.57 5.28
N ALA A 271 5.69 -17.66 4.53
CA ALA A 271 6.43 -17.63 3.27
C ALA A 271 5.77 -16.71 2.23
N MET A 272 4.43 -16.76 2.11
CA MET A 272 3.67 -15.86 1.25
C MET A 272 3.81 -14.40 1.68
N ALA A 273 3.84 -14.12 2.99
CA ALA A 273 4.10 -12.77 3.50
C ALA A 273 5.50 -12.27 3.12
N VAL A 274 6.53 -13.12 3.24
CA VAL A 274 7.91 -12.78 2.84
C VAL A 274 7.99 -12.47 1.34
N VAL A 275 7.39 -13.32 0.51
CA VAL A 275 7.34 -13.16 -0.95
C VAL A 275 6.57 -11.88 -1.33
N GLY A 276 5.40 -11.65 -0.72
CA GLY A 276 4.57 -10.48 -0.98
C GLY A 276 5.22 -9.14 -0.58
N ILE A 277 6.04 -9.12 0.47
CA ILE A 277 6.72 -7.89 0.94
C ILE A 277 7.90 -7.48 0.04
N GLY A 278 8.50 -8.43 -0.69
CA GLY A 278 9.76 -8.23 -1.44
C GLY A 278 9.81 -6.93 -2.27
N PRO A 279 8.87 -6.68 -3.18
CA PRO A 279 8.91 -5.49 -4.03
C PRO A 279 8.71 -4.16 -3.28
N ILE A 280 7.92 -4.14 -2.20
CA ILE A 280 7.79 -2.94 -1.35
C ILE A 280 9.14 -2.61 -0.70
N VAL A 281 9.86 -3.62 -0.21
CA VAL A 281 11.18 -3.41 0.42
C VAL A 281 12.17 -2.81 -0.57
N LEU A 282 12.14 -3.25 -1.83
CA LEU A 282 12.98 -2.69 -2.90
C LEU A 282 12.56 -1.25 -3.28
N ALA A 283 11.27 -0.93 -3.22
CA ALA A 283 10.76 0.41 -3.50
C ALA A 283 10.97 1.40 -2.34
N TYR A 284 11.09 0.92 -1.10
CA TYR A 284 11.16 1.77 0.10
C TYR A 284 12.29 2.85 0.06
N PRO A 285 13.54 2.54 -0.33
CA PRO A 285 14.61 3.54 -0.42
C PRO A 285 14.29 4.72 -1.36
N PHE A 286 13.46 4.49 -2.39
CA PHE A 286 13.03 5.55 -3.31
C PHE A 286 12.13 6.56 -2.59
N PHE A 287 11.13 6.10 -1.85
CA PHE A 287 10.22 6.97 -1.11
C PHE A 287 10.90 7.66 0.09
N GLN A 288 11.80 6.96 0.79
CA GLN A 288 12.51 7.48 1.97
C GLN A 288 13.20 8.84 1.69
N ARG A 289 13.78 9.02 0.50
CA ARG A 289 14.47 10.26 0.11
C ARG A 289 13.55 11.49 0.08
N TYR A 290 12.27 11.29 -0.25
CA TYR A 290 11.28 12.37 -0.28
C TYR A 290 10.76 12.71 1.11
N PHE A 291 10.61 11.71 2.00
CA PHE A 291 10.20 11.93 3.40
C PHE A 291 11.23 12.73 4.20
N ILE A 292 12.53 12.40 4.09
CA ILE A 292 13.59 13.09 4.84
C ILE A 292 13.64 14.58 4.45
N LYS A 293 13.38 14.91 3.18
CA LYS A 293 13.31 16.31 2.71
C LYS A 293 12.04 17.02 3.17
N GLY A 294 10.88 16.34 3.17
CA GLY A 294 9.62 16.91 3.64
C GLY A 294 9.60 17.21 5.14
N LEU A 295 10.14 16.29 5.96
CA LEU A 295 10.23 16.44 7.42
C LEU A 295 11.22 17.54 7.83
N THR A 296 12.32 17.69 7.11
CA THR A 296 13.32 18.73 7.41
C THR A 296 12.82 20.13 7.08
N VAL A 297 12.05 20.34 5.99
CA VAL A 297 11.48 21.66 5.66
C VAL A 297 10.42 22.12 6.66
N GLY A 298 9.65 21.20 7.26
CA GLY A 298 8.70 21.52 8.34
C GLY A 298 9.36 21.91 9.66
N ALA A 299 10.59 21.45 9.91
CA ALA A 299 11.33 21.72 11.14
C ALA A 299 12.07 23.06 11.15
N VAL A 300 12.29 23.70 9.99
CA VAL A 300 12.96 25.03 9.89
C VAL A 300 11.95 26.19 9.96
N LYS A 301 10.68 25.93 10.32
CA LYS A 301 9.69 26.99 10.60
C LYS A 301 9.59 27.35 12.10
N GLY A 302 10.60 26.99 12.89
CA GLY A 302 10.79 27.44 14.28
C GLY A 302 11.91 28.45 14.39
#